data_AF-A0A924AFA3-F1
#
_entry.id   AF-A0A924AFA3-F1
#
_cell.length_a   1.000
_cell.length_b   1.000
_cell.length_c   1.000
_cell.angle_alpha   90.00
_cell.angle_beta   90.00
_cell.angle_gamma   90.00
#
_symmetry.space_group_name_H-M   'P 1'
#
loop_
_entity.id
_entity.type
_entity.pdbx_description
1 polymer ?
#
loop_
_entity_poly.entity_id
_entity_poly.type
_entity_poly.pdbx_seq_one_letter_code
_entity_poly.pdbx_strand_id
1 'polypeptide(L)' 'QSRLKTGYAPKALDRWAQAARIWQGGGEPPDVPRVQDAAAQPPAAKAAPRDVFMFFISGAKERAPAAAMALIKKLSA' A
#
# COMPACT_ATOMS: atom_id res chain seq x y z
N GLN A 1 7.60 -4.13 -16.15
CA GLN A 1 6.37 -3.57 -15.54
C GLN A 1 5.52 -2.76 -16.53
N SER A 2 6.09 -1.92 -17.40
CA SER A 2 5.31 -1.10 -18.37
C SER A 2 4.39 -1.89 -19.34
N ARG A 3 4.64 -3.19 -19.55
CA ARG A 3 3.77 -4.09 -20.34
C ARG A 3 2.40 -4.34 -19.68
N LEU A 4 2.26 -4.08 -18.38
CA LEU A 4 0.98 -4.18 -17.67
C LEU A 4 0.26 -2.83 -17.72
N LYS A 5 -1.05 -2.84 -18.00
CA LYS A 5 -1.86 -1.60 -18.10
C LYS A 5 -1.77 -0.71 -16.87
N THR A 6 -1.65 -1.31 -15.70
CA THR A 6 -1.52 -0.61 -14.40
C THR A 6 -0.09 -0.56 -13.90
N GLY A 7 0.88 -1.14 -14.61
CA GLY A 7 2.25 -1.33 -14.10
C GLY A 7 2.41 -2.42 -13.02
N TYR A 8 1.30 -2.93 -12.47
CA TYR A 8 1.27 -3.95 -11.42
C TYR A 8 0.46 -5.17 -11.82
N ALA A 9 0.87 -6.34 -11.34
CA ALA A 9 0.04 -7.53 -11.46
C ALA A 9 -1.24 -7.37 -10.61
N PRO A 10 -2.40 -7.90 -11.04
CA PRO A 10 -3.65 -7.80 -10.28
C PRO A 10 -3.50 -8.23 -8.81
N LYS A 11 -2.85 -9.38 -8.57
CA LYS A 11 -2.58 -9.92 -7.22
C LYS A 11 -1.71 -8.98 -6.37
N ALA A 12 -0.79 -8.24 -6.99
CA ALA A 12 0.02 -7.26 -6.27
C ALA A 12 -0.87 -6.09 -5.78
N LEU A 13 -1.82 -5.63 -6.60
CA LEU A 13 -2.76 -4.60 -6.18
C LEU A 13 -3.75 -5.09 -5.11
N ASP A 14 -4.15 -6.36 -5.14
CA ASP A 14 -4.94 -6.97 -4.06
C ASP A 14 -4.17 -6.98 -2.74
N ARG A 15 -2.90 -7.40 -2.80
CA ARG A 15 -2.03 -7.36 -1.63
C ARG A 15 -1.87 -5.93 -1.11
N TRP A 16 -1.65 -4.94 -1.97
CA TRP A 16 -1.57 -3.53 -1.55
C TRP A 16 -2.87 -3.02 -0.92
N ALA A 17 -4.04 -3.42 -1.43
CA ALA A 17 -5.33 -3.08 -0.82
C ALA A 17 -5.46 -3.70 0.59
N GLN A 18 -4.97 -4.91 0.79
CA GLN A 18 -4.93 -5.54 2.12
C GLN A 18 -4.00 -4.80 3.08
N ALA A 19 -2.79 -4.40 2.63
CA ALA A 19 -1.87 -3.60 3.45
C ALA A 19 -2.51 -2.28 3.88
N ALA A 20 -3.19 -1.59 2.96
CA ALA A 20 -3.88 -0.34 3.24
C ALA A 20 -4.93 -0.50 4.34
N ARG A 21 -5.76 -1.54 4.28
CA ARG A 21 -6.78 -1.83 5.31
C ARG A 21 -6.16 -2.17 6.67
N ILE A 22 -5.07 -2.93 6.70
CA ILE A 22 -4.35 -3.25 7.95
C ILE A 22 -3.81 -1.97 8.60
N TRP A 23 -3.11 -1.14 7.82
CA TRP A 23 -2.62 0.15 8.32
C TRP A 23 -3.76 1.07 8.76
N GLN A 24 -4.87 1.11 8.00
CA GLN A 24 -6.04 1.93 8.33
C GLN A 24 -6.61 1.55 9.70
N GLY A 25 -6.66 0.26 10.04
CA GLY A 25 -7.07 -0.22 11.37
C GLY A 25 -6.03 -0.03 12.48
N GLY A 26 -4.87 0.54 12.15
CA GLY A 26 -3.77 0.76 13.08
C GLY A 26 -2.81 -0.42 13.25
N GLY A 27 -2.99 -1.50 12.47
CA GLY A 27 -2.11 -2.66 12.47
C GLY A 27 -0.87 -2.48 11.61
N GLU A 28 -0.03 -3.52 11.57
CA GLU A 28 1.16 -3.58 10.72
C GLU A 28 1.11 -4.79 9.78
N PRO A 29 1.18 -4.61 8.45
CA PRO A 29 1.29 -5.72 7.51
C PRO A 29 2.66 -6.42 7.66
N PRO A 30 2.70 -7.75 7.79
CA PRO A 30 3.93 -8.46 8.18
C PRO A 30 5.02 -8.51 7.10
N ASP A 31 4.64 -8.35 5.83
CA ASP A 31 5.48 -8.50 4.64
C ASP A 31 5.69 -7.17 3.90
N VAL A 32 5.40 -6.04 4.54
CA VAL A 32 5.75 -4.72 4.01
C VAL A 32 6.91 -4.13 4.82
N PRO A 33 8.11 -4.01 4.23
CA PRO A 33 9.25 -3.44 4.95
C PRO A 33 9.03 -1.95 5.22
N ARG A 34 9.41 -1.52 6.42
CA ARG A 34 9.50 -0.10 6.78
C ARG A 34 10.89 0.44 6.48
N VAL A 35 10.96 1.75 6.24
CA VAL A 35 12.25 2.45 6.09
C VAL A 35 12.95 2.61 7.45
N GLN A 36 12.18 2.78 8.53
CA GLN A 36 12.71 2.88 9.89
C GLN A 36 12.72 1.51 10.57
N ASP A 37 13.82 1.19 11.24
CA ASP A 37 13.97 -0.03 12.01
C ASP A 37 12.92 -0.14 13.12
N ALA A 38 12.48 -1.38 13.38
CA ALA A 38 11.50 -1.67 14.43
C ALA A 38 11.98 -1.22 15.82
N ALA A 39 13.30 -1.26 16.08
CA ALA A 39 13.89 -0.86 17.36
C ALA A 39 13.92 0.66 17.58
N ALA A 40 13.85 1.46 16.51
CA ALA A 40 13.78 2.93 16.59
C ALA A 40 12.34 3.45 16.70
N GLN A 41 11.36 2.54 16.80
CA GLN A 41 9.95 2.87 16.79
C GLN A 41 9.48 3.16 18.23
N PRO A 42 8.72 4.25 18.47
CA PRO A 42 8.08 4.43 19.76
C PRO A 42 7.18 3.22 20.08
N PRO A 43 6.95 2.90 21.37
CA PRO A 43 6.12 1.78 21.77
C PRO A 43 4.82 1.77 20.96
N ALA A 44 4.42 0.60 20.46
CA ALA A 44 3.23 0.48 19.63
C ALA A 44 2.06 1.15 20.35
N ALA A 45 1.65 2.32 19.86
CA ALA A 45 0.42 2.95 20.30
C ALA A 45 -0.69 1.93 20.08
N LYS A 46 -1.66 1.88 21.01
CA LYS A 46 -2.84 1.00 20.85
C LYS A 46 -3.37 1.15 19.42
N ALA A 47 -3.60 0.02 18.75
CA ALA A 47 -4.09 0.00 17.37
C ALA A 47 -5.31 0.92 17.28
N ALA A 48 -5.12 2.05 16.60
CA ALA A 48 -6.11 3.10 16.43
C ALA A 48 -6.25 3.38 14.94
N PRO A 49 -7.48 3.66 14.47
CA PRO A 49 -7.70 4.04 13.09
C PRO A 49 -6.83 5.23 12.68
N ARG A 50 -6.29 5.19 11.46
CA ARG A 50 -5.47 6.26 10.89
C ARG A 50 -5.72 6.42 9.40
N ASP A 51 -5.44 7.60 8.88
CA ASP A 51 -5.42 7.83 7.45
C ASP A 51 -4.20 7.19 6.80
N VAL A 52 -4.40 6.59 5.63
CA VAL A 52 -3.35 5.91 4.87
C VAL A 52 -3.22 6.56 3.50
N PHE A 53 -2.06 7.14 3.25
CA PHE A 53 -1.71 7.75 1.96
C PHE A 53 -0.73 6.84 1.21
N MET A 54 -1.09 6.41 0.00
CA MET A 54 -0.25 5.52 -0.82
C MET A 54 0.14 6.21 -2.13
N PHE A 55 1.45 6.25 -2.40
CA PHE A 55 2.02 6.87 -3.59
C PHE A 55 2.60 5.81 -4.53
N PHE A 56 2.24 5.86 -5.81
CA PHE A 56 2.77 4.97 -6.83
C PHE A 56 3.95 5.65 -7.55
N ILE A 57 5.18 5.22 -7.23
CA ILE A 57 6.43 5.82 -7.73
C ILE A 57 7.36 4.81 -8.45
N SER A 58 6.80 3.69 -8.93
CA SER A 58 7.56 2.67 -9.67
C SER A 58 8.17 3.23 -10.95
N GLY A 59 9.25 2.60 -11.45
CA GLY A 59 9.97 3.03 -12.66
C GLY A 59 9.12 3.17 -13.94
N ALA A 60 7.96 2.49 -14.02
CA ALA A 60 6.95 2.73 -15.04
C ALA A 60 6.02 3.89 -14.62
N LYS A 61 6.57 5.10 -14.51
CA LYS A 61 5.88 6.28 -13.96
C LYS A 61 4.62 6.64 -14.74
N GLU A 62 4.61 6.38 -16.05
CA GLU A 62 3.45 6.57 -16.93
C GLU A 62 2.24 5.70 -16.54
N ARG A 63 2.46 4.63 -15.76
CA ARG A 63 1.40 3.73 -15.26
C ARG A 63 0.95 4.05 -13.85
N ALA A 64 1.60 4.97 -13.13
CA ALA A 64 1.26 5.31 -11.76
C ALA A 64 -0.21 5.76 -11.57
N PRO A 65 -0.78 6.62 -12.44
CA PRO A 65 -2.20 6.98 -12.31
C PRO A 65 -3.14 5.78 -12.49
N ALA A 66 -2.83 4.89 -13.44
CA ALA A 66 -3.62 3.68 -13.66
C ALA A 66 -3.52 2.70 -12.48
N ALA A 67 -2.36 2.59 -11.84
CA ALA A 67 -2.19 1.82 -10.61
C ALA A 67 -3.04 2.38 -9.46
N ALA A 68 -3.01 3.70 -9.25
CA ALA A 68 -3.78 4.38 -8.22
C ALA A 68 -5.29 4.17 -8.41
N MET A 69 -5.82 4.41 -9.62
CA MET A 69 -7.23 4.17 -9.94
C MET A 69 -7.64 2.71 -9.73
N ALA A 70 -6.78 1.76 -10.12
CA ALA A 70 -7.05 0.34 -9.92
C ALA A 70 -7.05 -0.05 -8.43
N LEU A 71 -6.17 0.55 -7.62
CA LEU A 71 -6.17 0.34 -6.17
C LEU A 71 -7.43 0.94 -5.52
N ILE A 72 -7.81 2.17 -5.88
CA ILE A 72 -9.03 2.82 -5.40
C ILE A 72 -10.25 1.92 -5.66
N LYS A 73 -10.39 1.38 -6.89
CA LYS A 73 -11.48 0.46 -7.22
C LYS A 73 -11.53 -0.78 -6.31
N LYS A 74 -10.37 -1.31 -5.91
CA LYS A 74 -10.28 -2.48 -5.01
C LYS A 74 -10.57 -2.14 -3.53
N LEU A 75 -10.41 -0.87 -3.15
CA LEU A 75 -10.72 -0.38 -1.80
C LEU A 75 -12.19 0.01 -1.65
N SER A 76 -12.84 0.43 -2.75
CA SER A 76 -14.27 0.76 -2.79
C SER A 76 -15.20 -0.45 -3.01
N ALA A 77 -14.62 -1.64 -3.19
CA ALA A 77 -15.35 -2.91 -3.23
C ALA A 77 -15.37 -3.54 -1.84
#